data_AF-A0A239LLX5-F1
#
_entry.id   AF-A0A239LLX5-F1
#
_cell.length_a   1.000
_cell.length_b   1.000
_cell.length_c   1.000
_cell.angle_alpha   90.00
_cell.angle_beta   90.00
_cell.angle_gamma   90.00
#
_symmetry.space_group_name_H-M   'P 1'
#
loop_
_entity.id
_entity.type
_entity.pdbx_description
1 polymer ?
#
loop_
_entity_poly.entity_id
_entity_poly.type
_entity_poly.pdbx_seq_one_letter_code
_entity_poly.pdbx_strand_id
1 'polypeptide(L)'
;IHGFHTFSHYGGEDRVAVRQANWNADKSAMEARLGGLTITWTPNNGPLVTAPTTYPGARPDVLENILVHPIPTGRNSQVTTYPGHDAEDITWQDVILTFPADSGVPPLYLVFAKPAVEVLEVDTYGAFTGRPRNGLHVDHMPSQGAIRRYLEFHLAELTPEEVDKYLSKVASIAIPAKVHQKFSQTYGGRNTRQKQQLDAANLRSAVNNNFDAIKPYLLEEGFTETQLGDARALMHTINEQQGWY
;
A
#
# COMPACT_ATOMS: atom_id res chain seq x y z
N ILE A 1 16.29 7.33 19.56
CA ILE A 1 16.09 6.32 18.50
C ILE A 1 16.70 5.03 19.02
N HIS A 2 15.89 4.00 19.28
CA HIS A 2 16.35 2.68 19.74
C HIS A 2 16.16 1.67 18.60
N GLY A 3 17.09 0.71 18.49
CA GLY A 3 16.95 -0.45 17.60
C GLY A 3 16.73 -1.71 18.45
N PHE A 4 15.96 -2.66 17.91
CA PHE A 4 15.65 -3.93 18.57
C PHE A 4 16.53 -5.06 18.02
N HIS A 5 16.82 -6.05 18.86
CA HIS A 5 17.37 -7.33 18.43
C HIS A 5 16.22 -8.32 18.21
N THR A 6 15.92 -8.60 16.97
CA THR A 6 14.97 -9.65 16.57
C THR A 6 15.68 -11.00 16.67
N PHE A 7 15.24 -11.86 17.60
CA PHE A 7 15.75 -13.23 17.71
C PHE A 7 14.92 -14.15 16.82
N SER A 8 15.57 -14.76 15.82
CA SER A 8 14.94 -15.67 14.87
C SER A 8 14.60 -17.02 15.53
N HIS A 9 13.52 -17.09 16.30
CA HIS A 9 12.95 -18.39 16.67
C HIS A 9 11.87 -18.87 15.67
N TYR A 10 11.30 -17.93 14.89
CA TYR A 10 10.21 -18.21 13.93
C TYR A 10 10.44 -17.71 12.50
N GLY A 11 11.69 -17.40 12.13
CA GLY A 11 12.09 -17.14 10.73
C GLY A 11 11.58 -15.83 10.13
N GLY A 12 12.51 -14.92 9.80
CA GLY A 12 12.27 -13.79 8.89
C GLY A 12 11.97 -12.44 9.53
N GLU A 13 11.74 -12.37 10.85
CA GLU A 13 11.53 -11.09 11.57
C GLU A 13 12.82 -10.26 11.72
N ASP A 14 13.96 -10.77 11.28
CA ASP A 14 15.27 -10.12 11.30
C ASP A 14 15.64 -9.40 9.99
N ARG A 15 14.69 -9.31 9.05
CA ARG A 15 14.92 -8.75 7.72
C ARG A 15 14.11 -7.48 7.51
N VAL A 16 14.82 -6.37 7.39
CA VAL A 16 14.25 -5.09 6.99
C VAL A 16 14.27 -4.98 5.47
N ALA A 17 13.18 -4.50 4.88
CA ALA A 17 13.14 -4.24 3.44
C ALA A 17 14.17 -3.16 3.05
N VAL A 18 14.85 -3.34 1.92
CA VAL A 18 15.72 -2.32 1.35
C VAL A 18 15.03 -1.66 0.15
N ARG A 19 15.07 -0.33 0.09
CA ARG A 19 14.52 0.47 -1.02
C ARG A 19 15.53 1.50 -1.48
N GLN A 20 15.74 1.57 -2.78
CA GLN A 20 16.66 2.53 -3.37
C GLN A 20 15.91 3.83 -3.69
N ALA A 21 16.45 4.95 -3.21
CA ALA A 21 16.08 6.27 -3.67
C ALA A 21 16.74 6.55 -5.03
N ASN A 22 16.03 7.23 -5.92
CA ASN A 22 16.53 7.59 -7.24
C ASN A 22 16.45 9.09 -7.44
N TRP A 23 17.43 9.67 -8.14
CA TRP A 23 17.34 11.05 -8.59
C TRP A 23 16.08 11.27 -9.43
N ASN A 24 15.39 12.37 -9.18
CA ASN A 24 14.38 12.88 -10.09
C ASN A 24 15.04 13.39 -11.38
N ALA A 25 14.22 13.67 -12.40
CA ALA A 25 14.71 13.95 -13.76
C ALA A 25 15.68 15.14 -13.84
N ASP A 26 15.50 16.16 -13.00
CA ASP A 26 16.34 17.36 -12.94
C ASP A 26 17.48 17.27 -11.91
N LYS A 27 17.62 16.13 -11.21
CA LYS A 27 18.59 15.89 -10.14
C LYS A 27 18.52 16.90 -8.99
N SER A 28 17.36 17.51 -8.74
CA SER A 28 17.15 18.39 -7.59
C SER A 28 16.88 17.62 -6.30
N ALA A 29 16.30 16.41 -6.38
CA ALA A 29 15.95 15.59 -5.24
C ALA A 29 16.07 14.09 -5.55
N MET A 30 16.17 13.27 -4.50
CA MET A 30 16.11 11.82 -4.57
C MET A 30 14.79 11.33 -3.98
N GLU A 31 14.12 10.40 -4.64
CA GLU A 31 12.81 9.89 -4.24
C GLU A 31 12.82 8.38 -4.03
N ALA A 32 12.25 7.93 -2.92
CA ALA A 32 11.97 6.52 -2.65
C ALA A 32 10.46 6.32 -2.46
N ARG A 33 9.86 5.45 -3.29
CA ARG A 33 8.42 5.12 -3.22
C ARG A 33 8.22 3.87 -2.36
N LEU A 34 7.39 3.99 -1.33
CA LEU A 34 7.15 2.97 -0.30
C LEU A 34 5.73 2.36 -0.36
N GLY A 35 4.97 2.66 -1.42
CA GLY A 35 3.60 2.17 -1.62
C GLY A 35 2.61 2.90 -0.71
N GLY A 36 2.06 4.01 -1.19
CA GLY A 36 1.21 4.93 -0.42
C GLY A 36 1.98 6.06 0.29
N LEU A 37 3.31 6.05 0.24
CA LEU A 37 4.18 7.12 0.75
C LEU A 37 5.38 7.30 -0.19
N THR A 38 5.79 8.54 -0.41
CA THR A 38 7.04 8.87 -1.10
C THR A 38 7.93 9.66 -0.13
N ILE A 39 9.17 9.21 0.03
CA ILE A 39 10.20 9.95 0.76
C ILE A 39 11.00 10.74 -0.26
N THR A 40 11.02 12.06 -0.11
CA THR A 40 11.82 12.96 -0.94
C THR A 40 12.97 13.51 -0.11
N TRP A 41 14.19 13.27 -0.57
CA TRP A 41 15.42 13.80 0.01
C TRP A 41 16.00 14.87 -0.91
N THR A 42 16.05 16.12 -0.44
CA THR A 42 16.72 17.22 -1.14
C THR A 42 18.08 17.45 -0.50
N PRO A 43 19.20 17.18 -1.18
CA PRO A 43 20.53 17.47 -0.64
C PRO A 43 20.67 18.96 -0.32
N ASN A 44 21.05 19.27 0.92
CA ASN A 44 21.38 20.65 1.29
C ASN A 44 22.85 20.92 0.97
N ASN A 45 23.11 21.77 -0.02
CA ASN A 45 24.45 22.28 -0.34
C ASN A 45 24.74 23.63 0.33
N GLY A 46 23.78 24.18 1.08
CA GLY A 46 23.92 25.42 1.84
C GLY A 46 24.27 25.16 3.32
N PRO A 47 24.37 26.23 4.14
CA PRO A 47 24.57 26.07 5.58
C PRO A 47 23.47 25.21 6.20
N LEU A 48 23.80 24.43 7.22
CA LEU A 48 22.82 23.67 7.97
C LEU A 48 21.84 24.64 8.64
N VAL A 49 20.56 24.59 8.27
CA VAL A 49 19.52 25.38 8.94
C VAL A 49 19.31 24.78 10.32
N THR A 50 19.77 25.49 11.34
CA THR A 50 19.62 25.10 12.77
C THR A 50 18.39 25.74 13.42
N ALA A 51 17.65 26.58 12.69
CA ALA A 51 16.41 27.15 13.17
C ALA A 51 15.39 26.01 13.43
N PRO A 52 14.63 26.06 14.54
CA PRO A 52 13.54 25.13 14.77
C PRO A 52 12.60 25.17 13.57
N THR A 53 12.41 24.03 12.92
CA THR A 53 11.39 23.94 11.88
C THR A 53 10.05 23.97 12.59
N THR A 54 9.18 24.91 12.20
CA THR A 54 7.76 24.81 12.54
C THR A 54 7.24 23.54 11.88
N TYR A 55 6.84 22.54 12.66
CA TYR A 55 6.19 21.33 12.15
C TYR A 55 4.91 21.75 11.40
N PRO A 56 4.89 21.71 10.06
CA PRO A 56 3.75 22.20 9.31
C PRO A 56 2.58 21.24 9.52
N GLY A 57 1.46 21.74 10.04
CA GLY A 57 0.22 20.97 10.16
C GLY A 57 0.18 19.92 11.27
N ALA A 58 1.20 19.81 12.12
CA ALA A 58 1.11 18.99 13.33
C ALA A 58 0.21 19.70 14.35
N ARG A 59 -0.92 19.06 14.70
CA ARG A 59 -1.73 19.56 15.81
C ARG A 59 -0.96 19.31 17.13
N PRO A 60 -1.05 20.20 18.13
CA PRO A 60 -0.30 20.07 19.38
C PRO A 60 -0.48 18.70 20.08
N ASP A 61 -1.67 18.12 20.02
CA ASP A 61 -2.03 16.80 20.56
C ASP A 61 -1.25 15.64 19.93
N VAL A 62 -0.82 15.77 18.67
CA VAL A 62 0.01 14.76 18.00
C VAL A 62 1.46 14.82 18.49
N LEU A 63 1.95 16.03 18.78
CA LEU A 63 3.33 16.25 19.25
C LEU A 63 3.50 15.86 20.72
N GLU A 64 2.46 16.01 21.55
CA GLU A 64 2.46 15.58 22.96
C GLU A 64 2.65 14.06 23.13
N ASN A 65 2.28 13.27 22.12
CA ASN A 65 2.48 11.82 22.10
C ASN A 65 3.89 11.39 21.64
N ILE A 66 4.74 12.33 21.23
CA ILE A 66 6.13 12.04 20.85
C ILE A 66 7.01 12.19 22.11
N LEU A 67 7.24 11.07 22.80
CA LEU A 67 8.10 11.04 23.97
C LEU A 67 9.58 11.23 23.57
N VAL A 68 10.12 12.45 23.72
CA VAL A 68 11.53 12.74 23.46
C VAL A 68 12.33 12.72 24.77
N HIS A 69 12.54 11.53 25.35
CA HIS A 69 13.52 11.40 26.43
C HIS A 69 14.93 11.20 25.84
N PRO A 70 15.90 12.10 26.10
CA PRO A 70 17.29 11.78 25.84
C PRO A 70 17.73 10.65 26.77
N ILE A 71 18.32 9.59 26.22
CA ILE A 71 18.85 8.47 26.99
C ILE A 71 20.03 8.99 27.82
N PRO A 72 20.02 8.89 29.17
CA PRO A 72 21.17 9.23 29.98
C PRO A 72 22.35 8.30 29.64
N THR A 73 23.55 8.86 29.52
CA THR A 73 24.78 8.07 29.32
C THR A 73 24.94 7.04 30.43
N GLY A 74 25.10 5.76 30.07
CA GLY A 74 25.40 4.67 31.01
C GLY A 74 24.25 3.74 31.40
N ARG A 75 23.05 3.89 30.81
CA ARG A 75 21.98 2.89 30.94
C ARG A 75 21.75 2.17 29.61
N ASN A 76 21.89 0.85 29.59
CA ASN A 76 21.30 0.02 28.55
C ASN A 76 19.78 0.23 28.63
N SER A 77 19.22 0.92 27.64
CA SER A 77 17.78 1.14 27.54
C SER A 77 17.08 -0.20 27.34
N GLN A 78 16.45 -0.73 28.40
CA GLN A 78 15.60 -1.91 28.35
C GLN A 78 14.22 -1.59 27.76
N VAL A 79 14.16 -0.75 26.72
CA VAL A 79 12.91 -0.48 26.00
C VAL A 79 12.72 -1.64 25.05
N THR A 80 11.81 -2.55 25.41
CA THR A 80 11.47 -3.76 24.64
C THR A 80 10.23 -3.57 23.77
N THR A 81 9.70 -2.35 23.72
CA THR A 81 8.35 -2.08 23.21
C THR A 81 8.41 -0.98 22.16
N TYR A 82 7.78 -1.20 21.00
CA TYR A 82 7.69 -0.22 19.93
C TYR A 82 6.90 1.03 20.38
N PRO A 83 7.23 2.24 19.90
CA PRO A 83 6.35 3.39 20.06
C PRO A 83 4.95 3.05 19.54
N GLY A 84 3.92 3.23 20.37
CA GLY A 84 2.55 2.87 20.00
C GLY A 84 2.24 1.37 19.99
N HIS A 85 2.98 0.53 20.73
CA HIS A 85 2.67 -0.90 20.90
C HIS A 85 1.24 -1.17 21.43
N ASP A 86 0.73 -0.28 22.27
CA ASP A 86 -0.64 -0.36 22.80
C ASP A 86 -1.69 0.24 21.85
N ALA A 87 -1.27 0.77 20.69
CA ALA A 87 -2.19 1.29 19.70
C ALA A 87 -2.60 0.14 18.76
N GLU A 88 -3.82 -0.34 18.96
CA GLU A 88 -4.40 -1.53 18.33
C GLU A 88 -4.46 -1.46 16.79
N ASP A 89 -4.29 -0.26 16.19
CA ASP A 89 -4.48 0.00 14.76
C ASP A 89 -3.22 0.44 13.99
N ILE A 90 -2.02 0.46 14.60
CA ILE A 90 -0.85 0.99 13.90
C ILE A 90 -0.14 -0.07 13.05
N THR A 91 -0.23 0.10 11.73
CA THR A 91 0.49 -0.68 10.72
C THR A 91 1.92 -0.15 10.51
N TRP A 92 2.74 -0.19 11.56
CA TRP A 92 4.13 0.21 11.48
C TRP A 92 4.87 -0.61 10.43
N GLN A 93 5.66 0.06 9.60
CA GLN A 93 6.58 -0.53 8.63
C GLN A 93 7.94 0.07 8.80
N ASP A 94 8.96 -0.73 8.48
CA ASP A 94 10.33 -0.27 8.46
C ASP A 94 11.03 -0.58 7.13
N VAL A 95 12.01 0.26 6.82
CA VAL A 95 12.76 0.17 5.57
C VAL A 95 14.15 0.78 5.75
N ILE A 96 15.15 0.18 5.11
CA ILE A 96 16.43 0.82 4.87
C ILE A 96 16.37 1.48 3.50
N LEU A 97 16.45 2.80 3.47
CA LEU A 97 16.66 3.55 2.25
C LEU A 97 18.14 3.57 1.90
N THR A 98 18.47 3.14 0.70
CA THR A 98 19.80 3.34 0.11
C THR A 98 19.73 4.46 -0.91
N PHE A 99 20.80 5.24 -1.01
CA PHE A 99 20.89 6.35 -1.96
C PHE A 99 21.91 6.01 -3.06
N PRO A 100 21.82 6.67 -4.23
CA PRO A 100 22.84 6.56 -5.27
C PRO A 100 24.23 6.82 -4.69
N ALA A 101 25.23 6.01 -5.09
CA ALA A 101 26.57 6.08 -4.51
C ALA A 101 27.25 7.45 -4.70
N ASP A 102 26.88 8.18 -5.75
CA ASP A 102 27.36 9.52 -6.08
C ASP A 102 26.67 10.64 -5.28
N SER A 103 25.66 10.32 -4.46
CA SER A 103 24.93 11.32 -3.66
C SER A 103 25.67 11.78 -2.40
N GLY A 104 26.62 10.98 -1.91
CA GLY A 104 27.28 11.21 -0.60
C GLY A 104 26.36 11.02 0.61
N VAL A 105 25.13 10.52 0.43
CA VAL A 105 24.16 10.30 1.51
C VAL A 105 24.26 8.86 2.02
N PRO A 106 24.50 8.64 3.32
CA PRO A 106 24.53 7.28 3.89
C PRO A 106 23.12 6.66 3.90
N PRO A 107 23.00 5.32 3.93
CA PRO A 107 21.72 4.65 4.09
C PRO A 107 20.96 5.09 5.35
N LEU A 108 19.63 5.13 5.27
CA LEU A 108 18.75 5.59 6.35
C LEU A 108 17.75 4.49 6.74
N TYR A 109 17.72 4.12 8.02
CA TYR A 109 16.65 3.28 8.57
C TYR A 109 15.45 4.15 8.95
N LEU A 110 14.28 3.82 8.43
CA LEU A 110 13.03 4.52 8.66
C LEU A 110 12.01 3.57 9.27
N VAL A 111 11.25 4.08 10.24
CA VAL A 111 10.02 3.47 10.75
C VAL A 111 8.89 4.45 10.51
N PHE A 112 7.81 4.00 9.89
CA PHE A 112 6.69 4.85 9.48
C PHE A 112 5.38 4.07 9.48
N ALA A 113 4.27 4.78 9.61
CA ALA A 113 2.94 4.23 9.38
C ALA A 113 2.48 4.64 7.98
N LYS A 114 1.93 3.71 7.21
CA LYS A 114 1.28 4.08 5.94
C LYS A 114 -0.07 4.74 6.20
N PRO A 115 -0.50 5.70 5.35
CA PRO A 115 -1.83 6.27 5.48
C PRO A 115 -2.90 5.18 5.32
N ALA A 116 -4.01 5.37 6.01
CA ALA A 116 -5.21 4.55 5.82
C ALA A 116 -5.65 4.57 4.36
N VAL A 117 -6.35 3.51 3.95
CA VAL A 117 -6.94 3.44 2.62
C VAL A 117 -8.11 4.41 2.53
N GLU A 118 -8.17 5.18 1.45
CA GLU A 118 -9.24 6.13 1.20
C GLU A 118 -10.41 5.46 0.48
N VAL A 119 -11.63 5.96 0.68
CA VAL A 119 -12.80 5.41 0.01
C VAL A 119 -12.80 5.76 -1.48
N LEU A 120 -13.17 4.80 -2.32
CA LEU A 120 -13.03 4.83 -3.78
C LEU A 120 -11.59 4.96 -4.30
N GLU A 121 -10.58 4.79 -3.43
CA GLU A 121 -9.20 4.73 -3.87
C GLU A 121 -8.99 3.55 -4.81
N VAL A 122 -8.34 3.81 -5.95
CA VAL A 122 -8.04 2.81 -6.98
C VAL A 122 -6.54 2.75 -7.21
N ASP A 123 -5.98 1.54 -7.07
CA ASP A 123 -4.58 1.24 -7.38
C ASP A 123 -4.46 -0.27 -7.68
N THR A 124 -3.27 -0.74 -8.01
CA THR A 124 -2.88 -2.14 -7.94
C THR A 124 -3.05 -2.68 -6.53
N TYR A 125 -3.47 -3.93 -6.39
CA TYR A 125 -3.74 -4.51 -5.07
C TYR A 125 -2.57 -4.42 -4.09
N GLY A 126 -1.34 -4.62 -4.57
CA GLY A 126 -0.13 -4.55 -3.77
C GLY A 126 0.16 -3.17 -3.18
N ALA A 127 -0.34 -2.09 -3.80
CA ALA A 127 -0.20 -0.74 -3.25
C ALA A 127 -0.99 -0.54 -1.93
N PHE A 128 -1.99 -1.38 -1.69
CA PHE A 128 -2.76 -1.35 -0.47
C PHE A 128 -2.17 -2.21 0.67
N THR A 129 -1.08 -2.94 0.42
CA THR A 129 -0.49 -3.85 1.42
C THR A 129 0.07 -3.07 2.61
N GLY A 130 -0.36 -3.48 3.81
CA GLY A 130 0.05 -2.90 5.08
C GLY A 130 -0.54 -1.52 5.36
N ARG A 131 -1.67 -1.16 4.72
CA ARG A 131 -2.44 0.06 5.00
C ARG A 131 -3.68 -0.26 5.85
N PRO A 132 -3.99 0.53 6.89
CA PRO A 132 -5.22 0.37 7.65
C PRO A 132 -6.46 0.48 6.75
N ARG A 133 -7.45 -0.37 7.00
CA ARG A 133 -8.64 -0.48 6.14
C ARG A 133 -9.85 0.30 6.66
N ASN A 134 -9.94 0.54 7.97
CA ASN A 134 -10.97 1.36 8.61
C ASN A 134 -12.40 1.08 8.11
N GLY A 135 -12.77 -0.21 8.01
CA GLY A 135 -14.11 -0.63 7.56
C GLY A 135 -14.29 -0.73 6.03
N LEU A 136 -13.24 -0.47 5.25
CA LEU A 136 -13.21 -0.70 3.80
C LEU A 136 -12.69 -2.11 3.49
N HIS A 137 -13.12 -2.63 2.35
CA HIS A 137 -12.45 -3.74 1.69
C HIS A 137 -11.85 -3.26 0.38
N VAL A 138 -10.79 -3.92 -0.09
CA VAL A 138 -10.28 -3.74 -1.44
C VAL A 138 -10.76 -4.87 -2.32
N ASP A 139 -11.60 -4.52 -3.28
CA ASP A 139 -12.19 -5.44 -4.24
C ASP A 139 -11.31 -5.53 -5.48
N HIS A 140 -10.83 -6.74 -5.77
CA HIS A 140 -10.07 -7.07 -6.97
C HIS A 140 -10.99 -7.09 -8.18
N MET A 141 -10.73 -6.22 -9.17
CA MET A 141 -11.50 -6.20 -10.41
C MET A 141 -10.55 -6.26 -11.62
N PRO A 142 -10.44 -7.41 -12.31
CA PRO A 142 -11.21 -8.66 -12.14
C PRO A 142 -10.89 -9.42 -10.85
N SER A 143 -11.77 -10.36 -10.47
CA SER A 143 -11.58 -11.14 -9.24
C SER A 143 -10.27 -11.93 -9.27
N GLN A 144 -9.67 -12.14 -8.09
CA GLN A 144 -8.47 -12.99 -7.98
C GLN A 144 -8.69 -14.38 -8.58
N GLY A 145 -9.89 -14.95 -8.40
CA GLY A 145 -10.26 -16.24 -8.99
C GLY A 145 -10.23 -16.22 -10.52
N ALA A 146 -10.78 -15.18 -11.14
CA ALA A 146 -10.75 -15.02 -12.60
C ALA A 146 -9.32 -14.84 -13.12
N ILE A 147 -8.50 -14.05 -12.44
CA ILE A 147 -7.09 -13.86 -12.82
C ILE A 147 -6.29 -15.16 -12.68
N ARG A 148 -6.48 -15.93 -11.60
CA ARG A 148 -5.84 -17.25 -11.47
C ARG A 148 -6.19 -18.17 -12.65
N ARG A 149 -7.45 -18.23 -13.06
CA ARG A 149 -7.85 -19.02 -14.24
C ARG A 149 -7.28 -18.48 -15.54
N TYR A 150 -7.27 -17.17 -15.71
CA TYR A 150 -6.65 -16.56 -16.89
C TYR A 150 -5.19 -16.97 -17.02
N LEU A 151 -4.42 -16.88 -15.92
CA LEU A 151 -3.01 -17.27 -15.89
C LEU A 151 -2.82 -18.76 -16.17
N GLU A 152 -3.63 -19.63 -15.57
CA GLU A 152 -3.63 -21.10 -15.83
C GLU A 152 -3.83 -21.44 -17.31
N PHE A 153 -4.62 -20.64 -18.06
CA PHE A 153 -4.88 -20.88 -19.48
C PHE A 153 -3.84 -20.30 -20.44
N HIS A 154 -3.15 -19.22 -20.06
CA HIS A 154 -2.30 -18.45 -20.98
C HIS A 154 -0.81 -18.55 -20.70
N LEU A 155 -0.41 -18.97 -19.50
CA LEU A 155 1.00 -19.08 -19.11
C LEU A 155 1.35 -20.53 -18.76
N ALA A 156 2.63 -20.86 -18.92
CA ALA A 156 3.18 -22.12 -18.42
C ALA A 156 3.01 -22.22 -16.90
N GLU A 157 3.23 -23.41 -16.33
CA GLU A 157 3.09 -23.64 -14.88
C GLU A 157 3.85 -22.59 -14.06
N LEU A 158 3.08 -21.71 -13.42
CA LEU A 158 3.59 -20.68 -12.52
C LEU A 158 3.64 -21.22 -11.09
N THR A 159 4.65 -20.81 -10.33
CA THR A 159 4.67 -21.08 -8.89
C THR A 159 3.62 -20.22 -8.17
N PRO A 160 3.18 -20.60 -6.96
CA PRO A 160 2.28 -19.77 -6.16
C PRO A 160 2.78 -18.33 -5.97
N GLU A 161 4.09 -18.15 -5.75
CA GLU A 161 4.70 -16.84 -5.56
C GLU A 161 4.66 -15.99 -6.83
N GLU A 162 4.78 -16.61 -8.00
CA GLU A 162 4.63 -15.91 -9.28
C GLU A 162 3.19 -15.48 -9.51
N VAL A 163 2.22 -16.34 -9.22
CA VAL A 163 0.80 -15.99 -9.28
C VAL A 163 0.47 -14.83 -8.35
N ASP A 164 0.99 -14.83 -7.12
CA ASP A 164 0.75 -13.74 -6.17
C ASP A 164 1.39 -12.41 -6.63
N LYS A 165 2.55 -12.46 -7.32
CA LYS A 165 3.13 -11.27 -7.97
C LYS A 165 2.20 -10.72 -9.05
N TYR A 166 1.57 -11.58 -9.85
CA TYR A 166 0.58 -11.16 -10.83
C TYR A 166 -0.66 -10.57 -10.15
N LEU A 167 -1.22 -11.24 -9.15
CA LEU A 167 -2.40 -10.75 -8.42
C LEU A 167 -2.16 -9.40 -7.74
N SER A 168 -0.93 -9.14 -7.27
CA SER A 168 -0.57 -7.85 -6.68
C SER A 168 -0.67 -6.68 -7.66
N LYS A 169 -0.62 -6.95 -8.97
CA LYS A 169 -0.65 -5.95 -10.06
C LYS A 169 -2.04 -5.75 -10.68
N VAL A 170 -3.07 -6.44 -10.19
CA VAL A 170 -4.43 -6.27 -10.72
C VAL A 170 -5.05 -5.03 -10.09
N ALA A 171 -5.76 -4.24 -10.89
CA ALA A 171 -6.49 -3.08 -10.38
C ALA A 171 -7.50 -3.50 -9.31
N SER A 172 -7.58 -2.70 -8.25
CA SER A 172 -8.50 -2.91 -7.15
C SER A 172 -9.04 -1.59 -6.64
N ILE A 173 -10.25 -1.61 -6.09
CA ILE A 173 -10.92 -0.42 -5.56
C ILE A 173 -11.27 -0.62 -4.08
N ALA A 174 -11.01 0.39 -3.28
CA ALA A 174 -11.42 0.45 -1.89
C ALA A 174 -12.89 0.88 -1.76
N ILE A 175 -13.73 0.01 -1.23
CA ILE A 175 -15.17 0.25 -1.06
C ILE A 175 -15.63 -0.14 0.34
N PRO A 176 -16.76 0.40 0.85
CA PRO A 176 -17.30 -0.02 2.14
C PRO A 176 -17.49 -1.53 2.21
N ALA A 177 -17.03 -2.17 3.29
CA ALA A 177 -17.11 -3.62 3.45
C ALA A 177 -18.55 -4.14 3.26
N LYS A 178 -19.56 -3.41 3.77
CA LYS A 178 -20.97 -3.75 3.59
C LYS A 178 -21.40 -3.84 2.11
N VAL A 179 -20.86 -2.99 1.23
CA VAL A 179 -21.18 -3.01 -0.20
C VAL A 179 -20.48 -4.18 -0.87
N HIS A 180 -19.18 -4.34 -0.62
CA HIS A 180 -18.38 -5.46 -1.16
C HIS A 180 -19.03 -6.81 -0.78
N GLN A 181 -19.29 -7.01 0.52
CA GLN A 181 -19.81 -8.25 1.06
C GLN A 181 -21.23 -8.56 0.57
N LYS A 182 -22.09 -7.56 0.37
CA LYS A 182 -23.50 -7.79 -0.01
C LYS A 182 -23.78 -7.78 -1.50
N PHE A 183 -23.00 -7.07 -2.31
CA PHE A 183 -23.39 -6.83 -3.71
C PHE A 183 -22.34 -7.22 -4.76
N SER A 184 -21.06 -7.24 -4.39
CA SER A 184 -20.01 -7.58 -5.34
C SER A 184 -20.10 -9.04 -5.80
N GLN A 185 -20.00 -9.24 -7.11
CA GLN A 185 -20.00 -10.57 -7.71
C GLN A 185 -18.69 -11.33 -7.49
N THR A 186 -17.62 -10.63 -7.10
CA THR A 186 -16.32 -11.22 -6.74
C THR A 186 -16.28 -11.75 -5.31
N TYR A 187 -17.28 -11.41 -4.48
CA TYR A 187 -17.30 -11.73 -3.06
C TYR A 187 -18.06 -13.02 -2.73
N GLY A 188 -17.38 -13.90 -1.98
CA GLY A 188 -17.97 -15.09 -1.37
C GLY A 188 -18.56 -16.05 -2.40
N GLY A 189 -19.69 -16.68 -2.05
CA GLY A 189 -20.33 -17.73 -2.87
C GLY A 189 -20.81 -17.32 -4.26
N ARG A 190 -20.80 -16.02 -4.61
CA ARG A 190 -21.15 -15.54 -5.95
C ARG A 190 -20.02 -15.71 -6.96
N ASN A 191 -18.77 -15.70 -6.49
CA ASN A 191 -17.60 -15.89 -7.34
C ASN A 191 -17.34 -17.39 -7.58
N THR A 192 -18.33 -18.07 -8.17
CA THR A 192 -18.29 -19.51 -8.42
C THR A 192 -17.20 -19.86 -9.46
N ARG A 193 -16.76 -21.12 -9.50
CA ARG A 193 -15.78 -21.58 -10.51
C ARG A 193 -16.23 -21.30 -11.95
N GLN A 194 -17.52 -21.48 -12.23
CA GLN A 194 -18.09 -21.20 -13.55
C GLN A 194 -18.00 -19.71 -13.89
N LYS A 195 -18.32 -18.83 -12.93
CA LYS A 195 -18.16 -17.38 -13.11
C LYS A 195 -16.70 -16.99 -13.30
N GLN A 196 -15.78 -17.56 -12.52
CA GLN A 196 -14.34 -17.31 -12.67
C GLN A 196 -13.85 -17.67 -14.08
N GLN A 197 -14.29 -18.79 -14.65
CA GLN A 197 -13.93 -19.19 -16.01
C GLN A 197 -14.51 -18.24 -17.06
N LEU A 198 -15.76 -17.82 -16.92
CA LEU A 198 -16.39 -16.85 -17.80
C LEU A 198 -15.68 -15.49 -17.74
N ASP A 199 -15.42 -15.00 -16.53
CA ASP A 199 -14.73 -13.73 -16.30
C ASP A 199 -13.29 -13.78 -16.81
N ALA A 200 -12.60 -14.92 -16.69
CA ALA A 200 -11.26 -15.12 -17.23
C ALA A 200 -11.20 -15.04 -18.76
N ALA A 201 -12.26 -15.43 -19.46
CA ALA A 201 -12.32 -15.32 -20.92
C ALA A 201 -12.43 -13.87 -21.41
N ASN A 202 -12.88 -12.93 -20.56
CA ASN A 202 -12.93 -11.52 -20.87
C ASN A 202 -12.79 -10.66 -19.60
N LEU A 203 -11.53 -10.43 -19.21
CA LEU A 203 -11.18 -9.66 -18.02
C LEU A 203 -11.77 -8.24 -18.05
N ARG A 204 -11.81 -7.58 -19.21
CA ARG A 204 -12.40 -6.23 -19.34
C ARG A 204 -13.90 -6.24 -19.03
N SER A 205 -14.62 -7.23 -19.54
CA SER A 205 -16.04 -7.42 -19.22
C SER A 205 -16.25 -7.80 -17.75
N ALA A 206 -15.34 -8.58 -17.15
CA ALA A 206 -15.43 -8.95 -15.74
C ALA A 206 -15.38 -7.74 -14.81
N VAL A 207 -14.47 -6.77 -15.07
CA VAL A 207 -14.42 -5.48 -14.35
C VAL A 207 -15.76 -4.76 -14.47
N ASN A 208 -16.25 -4.61 -15.70
CA ASN A 208 -17.48 -3.89 -15.98
C ASN A 208 -18.69 -4.50 -15.26
N ASN A 209 -18.88 -5.80 -15.40
CA ASN A 209 -20.00 -6.52 -14.79
C ASN A 209 -19.99 -6.42 -13.27
N ASN A 210 -18.81 -6.53 -12.64
CA ASN A 210 -18.72 -6.41 -11.19
C ASN A 210 -18.97 -4.97 -10.71
N PHE A 211 -18.40 -3.99 -11.41
CA PHE A 211 -18.59 -2.59 -11.08
C PHE A 211 -20.06 -2.17 -11.23
N ASP A 212 -20.71 -2.58 -12.31
CA ASP A 212 -22.12 -2.32 -12.56
C ASP A 212 -23.02 -2.97 -11.49
N ALA A 213 -22.62 -4.12 -10.93
CA ALA A 213 -23.35 -4.77 -9.84
C ALA A 213 -23.28 -3.99 -8.52
N ILE A 214 -22.15 -3.33 -8.20
CA ILE A 214 -22.00 -2.57 -6.95
C ILE A 214 -22.39 -1.10 -7.07
N LYS A 215 -22.36 -0.54 -8.29
CA LYS A 215 -22.59 0.88 -8.56
C LYS A 215 -23.87 1.44 -7.94
N PRO A 216 -25.07 0.83 -8.06
CA PRO A 216 -26.28 1.36 -7.47
C PRO A 216 -26.17 1.58 -5.96
N TYR A 217 -25.49 0.65 -5.27
CA TYR A 217 -25.32 0.71 -3.82
C TYR A 217 -24.25 1.71 -3.40
N LEU A 218 -23.24 1.95 -4.23
CA LEU A 218 -22.30 3.04 -4.02
C LEU A 218 -22.98 4.42 -4.19
N LEU A 219 -23.94 4.55 -5.12
CA LEU A 219 -24.76 5.77 -5.22
C LEU A 219 -25.60 5.98 -3.95
N GLU A 220 -26.16 4.92 -3.37
CA GLU A 220 -26.89 4.97 -2.09
C GLU A 220 -25.99 5.38 -0.91
N GLU A 221 -24.70 5.06 -0.96
CA GLU A 221 -23.70 5.54 0.01
C GLU A 221 -23.34 7.04 -0.16
N GLY A 222 -23.88 7.70 -1.18
CA GLY A 222 -23.71 9.13 -1.44
C GLY A 222 -22.59 9.48 -2.43
N PHE A 223 -22.00 8.49 -3.11
CA PHE A 223 -21.04 8.76 -4.19
C PHE A 223 -21.75 9.25 -5.45
N THR A 224 -21.07 10.11 -6.19
CA THR A 224 -21.58 10.65 -7.45
C THR A 224 -21.26 9.73 -8.63
N GLU A 225 -22.09 9.81 -9.67
CA GLU A 225 -21.85 9.15 -10.96
C GLU A 225 -20.45 9.46 -11.52
N THR A 226 -19.98 10.70 -11.39
CA THR A 226 -18.63 11.12 -11.82
C THR A 226 -17.54 10.40 -11.04
N GLN A 227 -17.60 10.39 -9.70
CA GLN A 227 -16.60 9.68 -8.87
C GLN A 227 -16.52 8.18 -9.22
N LEU A 228 -17.67 7.55 -9.45
CA LEU A 228 -17.73 6.14 -9.82
C LEU A 228 -17.23 5.91 -11.25
N GLY A 229 -17.55 6.81 -12.18
CA GLY A 229 -17.04 6.79 -13.55
C GLY A 229 -15.51 6.91 -13.60
N ASP A 230 -14.95 7.85 -12.84
CA ASP A 230 -13.50 8.09 -12.75
C ASP A 230 -12.78 6.89 -12.14
N ALA A 231 -13.31 6.33 -11.05
CA ALA A 231 -12.75 5.13 -10.41
C ALA A 231 -12.75 3.93 -11.38
N ARG A 232 -13.84 3.72 -12.13
CA ARG A 232 -13.92 2.66 -13.14
C ARG A 232 -12.91 2.89 -14.28
N ALA A 233 -12.80 4.11 -14.78
CA ALA A 233 -11.84 4.46 -15.83
C ALA A 233 -10.39 4.25 -15.38
N LEU A 234 -10.07 4.59 -14.13
CA LEU A 234 -8.75 4.36 -13.55
C LEU A 234 -8.43 2.87 -13.40
N MET A 235 -9.39 2.04 -12.98
CA MET A 235 -9.19 0.58 -12.96
C MET A 235 -8.87 0.02 -14.35
N HIS A 236 -9.57 0.48 -15.39
CA HIS A 236 -9.28 0.08 -16.77
C HIS A 236 -7.87 0.52 -17.19
N THR A 237 -7.49 1.76 -16.87
CA THR A 237 -6.16 2.30 -17.19
C THR A 237 -5.06 1.47 -16.54
N ILE A 238 -5.20 1.14 -15.25
CA ILE A 238 -4.23 0.30 -14.52
C ILE A 238 -4.15 -1.08 -15.16
N ASN A 239 -5.29 -1.73 -15.42
CA ASN A 239 -5.29 -3.08 -15.99
C ASN A 239 -4.67 -3.12 -17.39
N GLU A 240 -4.90 -2.09 -18.21
CA GLU A 240 -4.25 -1.93 -19.53
C GLU A 240 -2.74 -1.76 -19.41
N GLN A 241 -2.27 -0.90 -18.50
CA GLN A 241 -0.84 -0.69 -18.24
C GLN A 241 -0.13 -1.94 -17.72
N GLN A 242 -0.85 -2.79 -16.99
CA GLN A 242 -0.34 -4.05 -16.44
C GLN A 242 -0.46 -5.23 -17.42
N GLY A 243 -1.05 -5.01 -18.60
CA GLY A 243 -1.17 -6.02 -19.66
C GLY A 243 -2.26 -7.06 -19.44
N TRP A 244 -3.33 -6.71 -18.71
CA TRP A 244 -4.48 -7.59 -18.46
C TRP A 244 -5.53 -7.58 -19.58
N TYR A 245 -5.41 -6.66 -20.54
CA TYR A 245 -6.32 -6.52 -21.69
C TYR A 245 -5.61 -6.77 -23.01
#